data_AF-A0A832F5U8-F1
#
_entry.id   AF-A0A832F5U8-F1
#
_cell.length_a   1.000
_cell.length_b   1.000
_cell.length_c   1.000
_cell.angle_alpha   90.00
_cell.angle_beta   90.00
_cell.angle_gamma   90.00
#
_symmetry.space_group_name_H-M   'P 1'
#
loop_
_entity.id
_entity.type
_entity.pdbx_description
1 polymer ?
#
loop_
_entity_poly.entity_id
_entity_poly.type
_entity_poly.pdbx_seq_one_letter_code
_entity_poly.pdbx_strand_id
1 'polypeptide(L)'
;SVYDTELFKPMLDVLAFRQEVMSNEEVRKARIIVDHIRASVFIVGDGVEPSNKDRGYVLRRLLRRSMVYARLLNLQPTWLKALIGQVMVIYTQAYPKIVAESERIFKVIEAEQQKFEKTLERGLKELNNLLSKKNGLITGKDAFDLYQSYGFPWELTRDLVLQLANIKVDQAGFKSEFQKHQELSRTASAGQFKGGLGGNSEKITRYHTATHLMNAALRKVLGENVWQKGSNITEERARFDFTHDKKMTDEEKRQVEELVNDWIKRDMPVKKDIMPIEEAKKLNAIGVFGEKYGDMVSVYTIADPKTGEVVSREICGGPHVEHTGVIGKFKIQKEGASSAGVRRIKAVIE
;
A
#
# COMPACT_ATOMS: atom_id res chain seq x y z
N SER A 1 -3.76 13.92 36.36
CA SER A 1 -3.32 13.02 35.26
C SER A 1 -2.65 13.85 34.17
N VAL A 2 -1.70 13.30 33.39
CA VAL A 2 -1.09 14.03 32.24
C VAL A 2 -2.10 14.43 31.16
N TYR A 3 -3.29 13.81 31.20
CA TYR A 3 -4.41 14.08 30.32
C TYR A 3 -5.34 15.21 30.80
N ASP A 4 -5.12 15.76 32.00
CA ASP A 4 -5.94 16.85 32.55
C ASP A 4 -5.39 18.24 32.19
N THR A 5 -4.50 18.29 31.21
CA THR A 5 -3.82 19.51 30.75
C THR A 5 -4.62 20.21 29.66
N GLU A 6 -4.33 21.50 29.44
CA GLU A 6 -4.96 22.32 28.39
C GLU A 6 -4.76 21.75 26.98
N LEU A 7 -3.70 20.95 26.77
CA LEU A 7 -3.45 20.29 25.50
C LEU A 7 -4.30 19.05 25.26
N PHE A 8 -4.82 18.39 26.31
CA PHE A 8 -5.53 17.11 26.19
C PHE A 8 -7.01 17.18 26.54
N LYS A 9 -7.36 18.00 27.53
CA LYS A 9 -8.75 18.12 28.01
C LYS A 9 -9.72 18.49 26.88
N PRO A 10 -9.46 19.51 26.04
CA PRO A 10 -10.40 19.86 24.96
C PRO A 10 -10.58 18.73 23.93
N MET A 11 -9.55 17.90 23.71
CA MET A 11 -9.64 16.74 22.81
C MET A 11 -10.46 15.59 23.42
N LEU A 12 -10.37 15.39 24.73
CA LEU A 12 -11.20 14.40 25.43
C LEU A 12 -12.67 14.82 25.44
N ASP A 13 -12.94 16.11 25.61
CA ASP A 13 -14.30 16.67 25.60
C ASP A 13 -15.02 16.39 24.26
N VAL A 14 -14.28 16.38 23.13
CA VAL A 14 -14.81 15.97 21.82
C VAL A 14 -15.37 14.55 21.82
N LEU A 15 -14.78 13.63 22.59
CA LEU A 15 -15.23 12.24 22.67
C LEU A 15 -16.32 12.05 23.72
N ALA A 16 -16.40 12.92 24.72
CA ALA A 16 -17.22 12.76 25.93
C ALA A 16 -18.65 13.32 25.82
N PHE A 17 -19.08 13.85 24.66
CA PHE A 17 -20.37 14.54 24.46
C PHE A 17 -21.65 13.76 24.85
N ARG A 18 -21.58 12.49 25.30
CA ARG A 18 -22.74 11.65 25.63
C ARG A 18 -22.71 10.94 26.98
N GLN A 19 -21.61 10.96 27.72
CA GLN A 19 -21.52 10.19 28.98
C GLN A 19 -21.27 11.16 30.14
N GLU A 20 -22.29 11.39 30.96
CA GLU A 20 -22.18 12.21 32.19
C GLU A 20 -21.14 11.61 33.16
N VAL A 21 -20.91 10.30 33.11
CA VAL A 21 -19.84 9.60 33.84
C VAL A 21 -19.30 8.45 32.97
N MET A 22 -18.00 8.48 32.65
CA MET A 22 -17.29 7.39 31.96
C MET A 22 -16.67 6.43 32.98
N SER A 23 -16.69 5.12 32.70
CA SER A 23 -15.91 4.15 33.48
C SER A 23 -14.41 4.32 33.29
N ASN A 24 -13.59 3.80 34.21
CA ASN A 24 -12.13 3.83 34.10
C ASN A 24 -11.60 3.22 32.79
N GLU A 25 -12.28 2.19 32.27
CA GLU A 25 -11.89 1.55 31.02
C GLU A 25 -12.24 2.42 29.81
N GLU A 26 -13.41 3.06 29.82
CA GLU A 26 -13.81 3.99 28.77
C GLU A 26 -12.89 5.21 28.74
N VAL A 27 -12.54 5.77 29.90
CA VAL A 27 -11.55 6.86 30.02
C VAL A 27 -10.20 6.43 29.45
N ARG A 28 -9.74 5.21 29.75
CA ARG A 28 -8.49 4.69 29.19
C ARG A 28 -8.56 4.59 27.66
N LYS A 29 -9.65 4.08 27.09
CA LYS A 29 -9.87 4.00 25.64
C LYS A 29 -9.86 5.40 25.01
N ALA A 30 -10.57 6.35 25.60
CA ALA A 30 -10.63 7.75 25.14
C ALA A 30 -9.24 8.41 25.14
N ARG A 31 -8.46 8.23 26.21
CA ARG A 31 -7.07 8.71 26.29
C ARG A 31 -6.19 8.16 25.18
N ILE A 32 -6.32 6.87 24.86
CA ILE A 32 -5.58 6.24 23.76
C ILE A 32 -6.00 6.83 22.41
N ILE A 33 -7.29 7.01 22.16
CA ILE A 33 -7.80 7.63 20.93
C ILE A 33 -7.20 9.02 20.75
N VAL A 34 -7.30 9.88 21.77
CA VAL A 34 -6.79 11.25 21.72
C VAL A 34 -5.28 11.27 21.44
N ASP A 35 -4.49 10.51 22.18
CA ASP A 35 -3.05 10.49 22.00
C ASP A 35 -2.64 9.97 20.62
N HIS A 36 -3.27 8.89 20.15
CA HIS A 36 -2.93 8.27 18.87
C HIS A 36 -3.39 9.10 17.67
N ILE A 37 -4.57 9.74 17.72
CA ILE A 37 -5.00 10.65 16.66
C ILE A 37 -4.14 11.89 16.63
N ARG A 38 -3.82 12.49 17.79
CA ARG A 38 -2.86 13.59 17.88
C ARG A 38 -1.54 13.20 17.23
N ALA A 39 -0.91 12.10 17.64
CA ALA A 39 0.35 11.64 17.06
C ALA A 39 0.24 11.40 15.54
N SER A 40 -0.87 10.81 15.09
CA SER A 40 -1.12 10.54 13.68
C SER A 40 -1.22 11.81 12.84
N VAL A 41 -1.83 12.88 13.36
CA VAL A 41 -1.88 14.19 12.68
C VAL A 41 -0.48 14.72 12.38
N PHE A 42 0.42 14.67 13.36
CA PHE A 42 1.80 15.14 13.19
C PHE A 42 2.59 14.24 12.23
N ILE A 43 2.48 12.91 12.38
CA ILE A 43 3.17 11.95 11.49
C ILE A 43 2.73 12.16 10.02
N VAL A 44 1.43 12.38 9.79
CA VAL A 44 0.93 12.68 8.44
C VAL A 44 1.38 14.06 7.98
N GLY A 45 1.39 15.06 8.85
CA GLY A 45 1.92 16.40 8.58
C GLY A 45 3.38 16.38 8.12
N ASP A 46 4.19 15.46 8.64
CA ASP A 46 5.58 15.23 8.20
C ASP A 46 5.69 14.43 6.88
N GLY A 47 4.56 14.17 6.20
CA GLY A 47 4.51 13.52 4.89
C GLY A 47 4.45 11.99 4.92
N VAL A 48 4.23 11.36 6.08
CA VAL A 48 4.10 9.89 6.17
C VAL A 48 2.67 9.45 5.87
N GLU A 49 2.51 8.43 5.03
CA GLU A 49 1.21 7.83 4.71
C GLU A 49 1.04 6.41 5.28
N PRO A 50 -0.20 5.98 5.60
CA PRO A 50 -0.47 4.63 6.13
C PRO A 50 -0.06 3.51 5.16
N SER A 51 0.87 2.65 5.56
CA SER A 51 1.44 1.60 4.71
C SER A 51 1.56 0.24 5.44
N ASN A 52 2.06 -0.79 4.74
CA ASN A 52 2.35 -2.11 5.32
C ASN A 52 3.76 -2.20 5.95
N LYS A 53 4.60 -1.16 5.86
CA LYS A 53 6.02 -1.21 6.24
C LYS A 53 6.48 0.07 6.95
N ASP A 54 7.52 -0.06 7.75
CA ASP A 54 8.28 1.05 8.36
C ASP A 54 7.39 2.08 9.09
N ARG A 55 7.63 3.37 8.86
CA ARG A 55 6.88 4.48 9.47
C ARG A 55 5.38 4.43 9.11
N GLY A 56 5.06 4.06 7.89
CA GLY A 56 3.67 3.93 7.44
C GLY A 56 2.90 2.80 8.15
N TYR A 57 3.59 1.72 8.53
CA TYR A 57 3.01 0.66 9.35
C TYR A 57 2.67 1.16 10.76
N VAL A 58 3.58 1.92 11.38
CA VAL A 58 3.35 2.50 12.71
C VAL A 58 2.15 3.45 12.69
N LEU A 59 2.08 4.36 11.70
CA LEU A 59 0.94 5.26 11.51
C LEU A 59 -0.37 4.47 11.37
N ARG A 60 -0.40 3.48 10.48
CA ARG A 60 -1.57 2.63 10.27
C ARG A 60 -2.01 1.94 11.57
N ARG A 61 -1.06 1.45 12.37
CA ARG A 61 -1.33 0.79 13.66
C ARG A 61 -2.03 1.75 14.64
N LEU A 62 -1.54 2.99 14.78
CA LEU A 62 -2.14 4.00 15.66
C LEU A 62 -3.57 4.36 15.24
N LEU A 63 -3.77 4.58 13.94
CA LEU A 63 -5.07 4.91 13.36
C LEU A 63 -6.09 3.79 13.59
N ARG A 64 -5.75 2.55 13.21
CA ARG A 64 -6.67 1.41 13.37
C ARG A 64 -7.02 1.12 14.81
N ARG A 65 -6.05 1.24 15.73
CA ARG A 65 -6.30 1.09 17.17
C ARG A 65 -7.29 2.13 17.68
N SER A 66 -7.15 3.38 17.25
CA SER A 66 -8.09 4.46 17.59
C SER A 66 -9.49 4.17 17.05
N MET A 67 -9.60 3.70 15.80
CA MET A 67 -10.88 3.37 15.17
C MET A 67 -11.60 2.22 15.88
N VAL A 68 -10.87 1.19 16.33
CA VAL A 68 -11.48 0.10 17.10
C VAL A 68 -12.03 0.60 18.42
N TYR A 69 -11.24 1.38 19.18
CA TYR A 69 -11.72 1.92 20.45
C TYR A 69 -12.88 2.90 20.26
N ALA A 70 -12.86 3.72 19.20
CA ALA A 70 -14.00 4.56 18.85
C ALA A 70 -15.26 3.72 18.59
N ARG A 71 -15.14 2.57 17.92
CA ARG A 71 -16.25 1.63 17.69
C ARG A 71 -16.73 1.00 19.00
N LEU A 72 -15.84 0.58 19.90
CA LEU A 72 -16.21 0.01 21.20
C LEU A 72 -16.88 1.03 22.13
N LEU A 73 -16.51 2.30 22.01
CA LEU A 73 -17.15 3.42 22.73
C LEU A 73 -18.43 3.91 22.06
N ASN A 74 -18.82 3.34 20.91
CA ASN A 74 -19.98 3.76 20.12
C ASN A 74 -19.98 5.26 19.77
N LEU A 75 -18.80 5.79 19.42
CA LEU A 75 -18.66 7.20 19.06
C LEU A 75 -19.43 7.53 17.77
N GLN A 76 -19.91 8.78 17.67
CA GLN A 76 -20.63 9.26 16.49
C GLN A 76 -19.73 9.28 15.25
N PRO A 77 -20.25 9.05 14.03
CA PRO A 77 -19.44 8.98 12.81
C PRO A 77 -18.51 10.19 12.58
N THR A 78 -18.86 11.36 13.10
CA THR A 78 -18.10 12.61 12.97
C THR A 78 -16.97 12.78 13.99
N TRP A 79 -16.77 11.83 14.91
CA TRP A 79 -15.77 11.91 15.99
C TRP A 79 -14.37 12.22 15.48
N LEU A 80 -13.97 11.59 14.36
CA LEU A 80 -12.62 11.72 13.82
C LEU A 80 -12.36 13.12 13.27
N LYS A 81 -13.33 13.64 12.50
CA LYS A 81 -13.25 15.00 11.95
C LYS A 81 -13.22 16.05 13.06
N ALA A 82 -14.08 15.90 14.07
CA ALA A 82 -14.11 16.80 15.22
C ALA A 82 -12.80 16.78 16.00
N LEU A 83 -12.24 15.59 16.25
CA LEU A 83 -11.00 15.43 17.01
C LEU A 83 -9.79 16.00 16.25
N ILE A 84 -9.68 15.73 14.95
CA ILE A 84 -8.61 16.32 14.11
C ILE A 84 -8.75 17.85 14.11
N GLY A 85 -9.96 18.38 13.94
CA GLY A 85 -10.22 19.83 14.03
C GLY A 85 -9.75 20.42 15.35
N GLN A 86 -10.02 19.74 16.47
CA GLN A 86 -9.56 20.18 17.79
C GLN A 86 -8.04 20.16 17.93
N VAL A 87 -7.36 19.15 17.37
CA VAL A 87 -5.89 19.13 17.30
C VAL A 87 -5.37 20.37 16.55
N MET A 88 -5.97 20.71 15.40
CA MET A 88 -5.54 21.88 14.62
C MET A 88 -5.69 23.18 15.42
N VAL A 89 -6.80 23.35 16.15
CA VAL A 89 -7.04 24.52 16.99
C VAL A 89 -5.97 24.66 18.07
N ILE A 90 -5.68 23.57 18.79
CA ILE A 90 -4.71 23.58 19.91
C ILE A 90 -3.30 23.92 19.44
N TYR A 91 -2.88 23.40 18.28
CA TYR A 91 -1.51 23.52 17.80
C TYR A 91 -1.29 24.62 16.77
N THR A 92 -2.31 25.43 16.45
CA THR A 92 -2.26 26.43 15.36
C THR A 92 -1.11 27.43 15.51
N GLN A 93 -0.87 27.93 16.73
CA GLN A 93 0.17 28.93 16.98
C GLN A 93 1.58 28.33 16.90
N ALA A 94 1.77 27.12 17.41
CA ALA A 94 3.08 26.47 17.46
C ALA A 94 3.46 25.77 16.15
N TYR A 95 2.47 25.30 15.38
CA TYR A 95 2.68 24.51 14.15
C TYR A 95 1.79 24.99 12.99
N PRO A 96 1.97 26.22 12.49
CA PRO A 96 1.14 26.79 11.43
C PRO A 96 1.19 25.99 10.11
N LYS A 97 2.31 25.31 9.83
CA LYS A 97 2.46 24.43 8.66
C LYS A 97 1.50 23.25 8.69
N ILE A 98 1.29 22.65 9.86
CA ILE A 98 0.36 21.51 10.02
C ILE A 98 -1.08 21.96 9.73
N VAL A 99 -1.44 23.17 10.16
CA VAL A 99 -2.77 23.75 9.89
C VAL A 99 -2.96 24.05 8.41
N ALA A 100 -1.93 24.57 7.74
CA ALA A 100 -1.96 24.79 6.29
C ALA A 100 -2.19 23.49 5.49
N GLU A 101 -1.74 22.35 6.03
CA GLU A 101 -1.94 21.02 5.42
C GLU A 101 -3.15 20.26 5.95
N SER A 102 -4.00 20.89 6.75
CA SER A 102 -5.12 20.24 7.46
C SER A 102 -6.05 19.45 6.54
N GLU A 103 -6.36 19.95 5.34
CA GLU A 103 -7.19 19.25 4.36
C GLU A 103 -6.53 17.95 3.86
N ARG A 104 -5.23 17.98 3.56
CA ARG A 104 -4.46 16.80 3.14
C ARG A 104 -4.39 15.78 4.26
N ILE A 105 -4.07 16.23 5.47
CA ILE A 105 -3.98 15.37 6.66
C ILE A 105 -5.32 14.68 6.92
N PHE A 106 -6.42 15.44 6.87
CA PHE A 106 -7.76 14.90 7.04
C PHE A 106 -8.06 13.83 5.98
N LYS A 107 -7.83 14.11 4.69
CA LYS A 107 -8.04 13.16 3.59
C LYS A 107 -7.26 11.86 3.76
N VAL A 108 -5.99 11.92 4.17
CA VAL A 108 -5.15 10.73 4.38
C VAL A 108 -5.70 9.86 5.51
N ILE A 109 -6.07 10.48 6.63
CA ILE A 109 -6.57 9.77 7.81
C ILE A 109 -7.99 9.21 7.55
N GLU A 110 -8.85 9.99 6.91
CA GLU A 110 -10.21 9.58 6.51
C GLU A 110 -10.18 8.41 5.51
N ALA A 111 -9.27 8.44 4.52
CA ALA A 111 -9.12 7.34 3.57
C ALA A 111 -8.76 6.02 4.27
N GLU A 112 -7.89 6.04 5.27
CA GLU A 112 -7.59 4.84 6.06
C GLU A 112 -8.78 4.42 6.95
N GLN A 113 -9.55 5.37 7.49
CA GLN A 113 -10.79 5.07 8.23
C GLN A 113 -11.77 4.30 7.33
N GLN A 114 -12.15 4.89 6.21
CA GLN A 114 -13.11 4.30 5.27
C GLN A 114 -12.66 2.93 4.76
N LYS A 115 -11.35 2.74 4.55
CA LYS A 115 -10.78 1.47 4.15
C LYS A 115 -10.87 0.42 5.25
N PHE A 116 -10.54 0.77 6.49
CA PHE A 116 -10.53 -0.16 7.60
C PHE A 116 -11.93 -0.51 8.10
N GLU A 117 -12.86 0.44 8.07
CA GLU A 117 -14.24 0.26 8.52
C GLU A 117 -14.95 -0.88 7.77
N LYS A 118 -14.64 -1.06 6.47
CA LYS A 118 -15.12 -2.19 5.65
C LYS A 118 -14.74 -3.57 6.21
N THR A 119 -13.64 -3.66 6.94
CA THR A 119 -13.11 -4.91 7.53
C THR A 119 -13.28 -4.98 9.05
N LEU A 120 -13.46 -3.84 9.70
CA LEU A 120 -13.52 -3.71 11.16
C LEU A 120 -14.64 -4.54 11.78
N GLU A 121 -15.86 -4.41 11.25
CA GLU A 121 -17.02 -5.11 11.79
C GLU A 121 -16.86 -6.64 11.69
N ARG A 122 -16.33 -7.11 10.56
CA ARG A 122 -16.04 -8.54 10.35
C ARG A 122 -14.95 -9.02 11.30
N GLY A 123 -13.90 -8.22 11.52
CA GLY A 123 -12.82 -8.55 12.44
C GLY A 123 -13.26 -8.60 13.90
N LEU A 124 -14.13 -7.67 14.33
CA LEU A 124 -14.71 -7.69 15.68
C LEU A 124 -15.63 -8.90 15.89
N LYS A 125 -16.45 -9.24 14.88
CA LYS A 125 -17.29 -10.45 14.92
C LYS A 125 -16.44 -11.71 15.03
N GLU A 126 -15.36 -11.81 14.25
CA GLU A 126 -14.46 -12.95 14.30
C GLU A 126 -13.73 -13.04 15.65
N LEU A 127 -13.26 -11.91 16.18
CA LEU A 127 -12.69 -11.88 17.52
C LEU A 127 -13.68 -12.39 18.58
N ASN A 128 -14.93 -11.93 18.57
CA ASN A 128 -15.96 -12.42 19.50
C ASN A 128 -16.24 -13.92 19.34
N ASN A 129 -16.20 -14.45 18.11
CA ASN A 129 -16.32 -15.88 17.86
C ASN A 129 -15.14 -16.66 18.46
N LEU A 130 -13.91 -16.14 18.34
CA LEU A 130 -12.72 -16.76 18.92
C LEU A 130 -12.78 -16.74 20.44
N LEU A 131 -13.21 -15.62 21.03
CA LEU A 131 -13.35 -15.45 22.47
C LEU A 131 -14.43 -16.37 23.07
N SER A 132 -15.54 -16.62 22.36
CA SER A 132 -16.61 -17.50 22.84
C SER A 132 -16.28 -18.99 22.74
N LYS A 133 -15.41 -19.39 21.80
CA LYS A 133 -15.06 -20.80 21.54
C LYS A 133 -13.84 -21.29 22.31
N LYS A 134 -12.90 -20.43 22.67
CA LYS A 134 -11.60 -20.84 23.22
C LYS A 134 -11.49 -20.49 24.71
N ASN A 135 -11.48 -21.53 25.55
CA ASN A 135 -11.20 -21.40 26.97
C ASN A 135 -9.70 -21.16 27.21
N GLY A 136 -9.32 -19.89 27.36
CA GLY A 136 -8.09 -19.50 28.06
C GLY A 136 -6.88 -19.09 27.22
N LEU A 137 -6.89 -19.28 25.88
CA LEU A 137 -5.77 -18.87 25.02
C LEU A 137 -6.22 -18.60 23.57
N ILE A 138 -5.83 -17.44 23.04
CA ILE A 138 -5.84 -17.17 21.59
C ILE A 138 -4.48 -17.59 21.02
N THR A 139 -4.50 -18.49 20.04
CA THR A 139 -3.26 -19.01 19.46
C THR A 139 -2.58 -17.97 18.57
N GLY A 140 -1.29 -18.14 18.33
CA GLY A 140 -0.55 -17.28 17.41
C GLY A 140 -1.12 -17.27 15.99
N LYS A 141 -1.65 -18.41 15.54
CA LYS A 141 -2.35 -18.55 14.26
C LYS A 141 -3.64 -17.73 14.22
N ASP A 142 -4.47 -17.81 15.26
CA ASP A 142 -5.72 -17.03 15.33
C ASP A 142 -5.42 -15.51 15.27
N ALA A 143 -4.40 -15.07 16.01
CA ALA A 143 -3.96 -13.67 15.99
C ALA A 143 -3.38 -13.26 14.62
N PHE A 144 -2.68 -14.17 13.94
CA PHE A 144 -2.16 -13.95 12.60
C PHE A 144 -3.26 -13.89 11.54
N ASP A 145 -4.30 -14.72 11.67
CA ASP A 145 -5.48 -14.69 10.80
C ASP A 145 -6.25 -13.36 10.94
N LEU A 146 -6.39 -12.85 12.18
CA LEU A 146 -6.92 -11.51 12.47
C LEU A 146 -6.08 -10.41 11.79
N TYR A 147 -4.76 -10.54 11.82
CA TYR A 147 -3.84 -9.61 11.16
C TYR A 147 -3.95 -9.66 9.63
N GLN A 148 -3.84 -10.83 9.02
CA GLN A 148 -3.76 -10.97 7.56
C GLN A 148 -5.12 -10.72 6.89
N SER A 149 -6.20 -11.20 7.49
CA SER A 149 -7.53 -11.23 6.84
C SER A 149 -8.38 -10.01 7.17
N TYR A 150 -8.24 -9.47 8.39
CA TYR A 150 -9.07 -8.37 8.89
C TYR A 150 -8.26 -7.12 9.19
N GLY A 151 -6.93 -7.20 9.12
CA GLY A 151 -6.05 -6.06 9.25
C GLY A 151 -5.85 -5.58 10.69
N PHE A 152 -6.03 -6.47 11.68
CA PHE A 152 -5.87 -6.15 13.10
C PHE A 152 -4.39 -6.32 13.49
N PRO A 153 -3.64 -5.25 13.81
CA PRO A 153 -2.25 -5.38 14.25
C PRO A 153 -2.14 -6.23 15.51
N TRP A 154 -0.98 -6.88 15.71
CA TRP A 154 -0.70 -7.72 16.88
C TRP A 154 -1.06 -7.03 18.19
N GLU A 155 -0.63 -5.78 18.37
CA GLU A 155 -0.82 -5.02 19.59
C GLU A 155 -2.30 -4.73 19.83
N LEU A 156 -3.06 -4.44 18.76
CA LEU A 156 -4.50 -4.26 18.85
C LEU A 156 -5.18 -5.58 19.28
N THR A 157 -4.86 -6.69 18.62
CA THR A 157 -5.42 -8.01 18.95
C THR A 157 -5.12 -8.37 20.40
N ARG A 158 -3.86 -8.26 20.83
CA ARG A 158 -3.44 -8.52 22.21
C ARG A 158 -4.22 -7.67 23.20
N ASP A 159 -4.33 -6.37 22.95
CA ASP A 159 -4.98 -5.46 23.87
C ASP A 159 -6.48 -5.71 23.98
N LEU A 160 -7.16 -6.00 22.85
CA LEU A 160 -8.58 -6.34 22.84
C LEU A 160 -8.85 -7.64 23.57
N VAL A 161 -8.05 -8.67 23.32
CA VAL A 161 -8.20 -9.98 23.98
C VAL A 161 -8.00 -9.85 25.49
N LEU A 162 -6.98 -9.11 25.91
CA LEU A 162 -6.71 -8.84 27.32
C LEU A 162 -7.87 -8.06 27.97
N GLN A 163 -8.44 -7.08 27.26
CA GLN A 163 -9.54 -6.26 27.79
C GLN A 163 -10.87 -7.03 27.87
N LEU A 164 -11.23 -7.75 26.81
CA LEU A 164 -12.56 -8.35 26.67
C LEU A 164 -12.72 -9.67 27.42
N ALA A 165 -11.64 -10.44 27.56
CA ALA A 165 -11.70 -11.78 28.13
C ALA A 165 -10.62 -12.06 29.18
N ASN A 166 -9.67 -11.14 29.40
CA ASN A 166 -8.55 -11.32 30.32
C ASN A 166 -7.75 -12.62 30.06
N ILE A 167 -7.67 -13.04 28.80
CA ILE A 167 -6.90 -14.23 28.38
C ILE A 167 -5.60 -13.81 27.67
N LYS A 168 -4.64 -14.74 27.61
CA LYS A 168 -3.36 -14.51 26.93
C LYS A 168 -3.49 -14.74 25.43
N VAL A 169 -2.61 -14.08 24.67
CA VAL A 169 -2.40 -14.36 23.24
C VAL A 169 -0.99 -14.91 23.07
N ASP A 170 -0.85 -16.00 22.33
CA ASP A 170 0.45 -16.61 22.06
C ASP A 170 1.29 -15.76 21.08
N GLN A 171 2.17 -14.95 21.66
CA GLN A 171 3.08 -14.06 20.92
C GLN A 171 4.14 -14.81 20.13
N ALA A 172 4.65 -15.93 20.66
CA ALA A 172 5.68 -16.71 20.00
C ALA A 172 5.11 -17.36 18.73
N GLY A 173 3.91 -17.93 18.81
CA GLY A 173 3.18 -18.45 17.66
C GLY A 173 2.89 -17.37 16.62
N PHE A 174 2.45 -16.17 17.04
CA PHE A 174 2.20 -15.08 16.09
C PHE A 174 3.48 -14.69 15.34
N LYS A 175 4.60 -14.55 16.06
CA LYS A 175 5.89 -14.22 15.46
C LYS A 175 6.34 -15.29 14.46
N SER A 176 6.13 -16.57 14.78
CA SER A 176 6.42 -17.69 13.89
C SER A 176 5.59 -17.62 12.60
N GLU A 177 4.27 -17.45 12.70
CA GLU A 177 3.39 -17.31 11.52
C GLU A 177 3.72 -16.07 10.69
N PHE A 178 4.02 -14.95 11.36
CA PHE A 178 4.45 -13.72 10.70
C PHE A 178 5.79 -13.90 9.96
N GLN A 179 6.76 -14.61 10.56
CA GLN A 179 8.02 -14.95 9.91
C GLN A 179 7.82 -15.86 8.71
N LYS A 180 7.02 -16.93 8.82
CA LYS A 180 6.67 -17.80 7.68
C LYS A 180 6.05 -17.00 6.54
N HIS A 181 5.15 -16.06 6.85
CA HIS A 181 4.54 -15.19 5.84
C HIS A 181 5.55 -14.24 5.18
N GLN A 182 6.48 -13.67 5.97
CA GLN A 182 7.59 -12.88 5.44
C GLN A 182 8.52 -13.73 4.57
N GLU A 183 8.82 -14.96 4.96
CA GLU A 183 9.68 -15.89 4.23
C GLU A 183 9.04 -16.37 2.94
N LEU A 184 7.73 -16.66 2.93
CA LEU A 184 6.97 -16.95 1.70
C LEU A 184 6.99 -15.75 0.74
N SER A 185 6.83 -14.53 1.28
CA SER A 185 6.95 -13.30 0.49
C SER A 185 8.37 -13.07 -0.01
N ARG A 186 9.38 -13.43 0.80
CA ARG A 186 10.80 -13.33 0.48
C ARG A 186 11.25 -14.38 -0.51
N THR A 187 10.85 -15.64 -0.41
CA THR A 187 11.18 -16.69 -1.40
C THR A 187 10.52 -16.41 -2.74
N ALA A 188 9.29 -15.86 -2.76
CA ALA A 188 8.67 -15.32 -3.96
C ALA A 188 9.43 -14.13 -4.57
N SER A 189 10.32 -13.46 -3.82
CA SER A 189 11.16 -12.35 -4.27
C SER A 189 12.67 -12.66 -4.33
N ALA A 190 13.15 -13.76 -3.74
CA ALA A 190 14.56 -14.17 -3.69
C ALA A 190 14.96 -14.93 -4.97
N GLY A 191 13.99 -15.47 -5.70
CA GLY A 191 14.18 -15.89 -7.10
C GLY A 191 14.02 -14.75 -8.10
N GLN A 192 13.76 -13.51 -7.67
CA GLN A 192 13.58 -12.37 -8.57
C GLN A 192 14.91 -11.65 -8.84
N PHE A 193 15.46 -11.79 -10.05
CA PHE A 193 16.50 -10.90 -10.57
C PHE A 193 15.96 -9.46 -10.69
N LYS A 194 16.87 -8.48 -10.82
CA LYS A 194 16.54 -7.04 -10.98
C LYS A 194 15.37 -6.86 -11.97
N GLY A 195 14.32 -6.15 -11.56
CA GLY A 195 13.11 -5.95 -12.38
C GLY A 195 11.95 -6.93 -12.12
N GLY A 196 12.10 -7.90 -11.21
CA GLY A 196 11.03 -8.83 -10.84
C GLY A 196 11.05 -10.17 -11.59
N LEU A 197 12.17 -10.52 -12.21
CA LEU A 197 12.32 -11.67 -13.11
C LEU A 197 12.61 -12.96 -12.35
N GLY A 198 11.80 -14.01 -12.51
CA GLY A 198 12.01 -15.32 -11.87
C GLY A 198 13.17 -16.15 -12.43
N GLY A 199 13.98 -15.61 -13.34
CA GLY A 199 15.01 -16.31 -14.11
C GLY A 199 15.59 -15.43 -15.22
N ASN A 200 16.42 -16.01 -16.10
CA ASN A 200 17.04 -15.34 -17.26
C ASN A 200 16.79 -16.07 -18.59
N SER A 201 15.78 -16.94 -18.66
CA SER A 201 15.43 -17.63 -19.90
C SER A 201 14.94 -16.65 -20.98
N GLU A 202 15.01 -17.08 -22.24
CA GLU A 202 14.55 -16.29 -23.39
C GLU A 202 13.09 -15.87 -23.23
N LYS A 203 12.24 -16.78 -22.72
CA LYS A 203 10.83 -16.52 -22.48
C LYS A 203 10.61 -15.44 -21.41
N ILE A 204 11.37 -15.48 -20.32
CA ILE A 204 11.34 -14.43 -19.28
C ILE A 204 11.80 -13.08 -19.85
N THR A 205 12.81 -13.09 -20.72
CA THR A 205 13.33 -11.89 -21.40
C THR A 205 12.29 -11.26 -22.34
N ARG A 206 11.52 -12.08 -23.07
CA ARG A 206 10.36 -11.64 -23.86
C ARG A 206 9.28 -11.02 -22.96
N TYR A 207 8.90 -11.70 -21.88
CA TYR A 207 7.94 -11.16 -20.91
C TYR A 207 8.40 -9.86 -20.27
N HIS A 208 9.70 -9.71 -20.02
CA HIS A 208 10.26 -8.50 -19.44
C HIS A 208 10.06 -7.30 -20.34
N THR A 209 10.42 -7.44 -21.61
CA THR A 209 10.23 -6.37 -22.60
C THR A 209 8.75 -6.09 -22.83
N ALA A 210 7.89 -7.12 -22.87
CA ALA A 210 6.45 -6.96 -22.92
C ALA A 210 5.89 -6.19 -21.71
N THR A 211 6.50 -6.32 -20.54
CA THR A 211 6.10 -5.60 -19.32
C THR A 211 6.38 -4.11 -19.43
N HIS A 212 7.49 -3.70 -20.06
CA HIS A 212 7.78 -2.28 -20.34
C HIS A 212 6.80 -1.68 -21.35
N LEU A 213 6.50 -2.43 -22.42
CA LEU A 213 5.46 -2.01 -23.37
C LEU A 213 4.10 -1.88 -22.67
N MET A 214 3.72 -2.85 -21.84
CA MET A 214 2.47 -2.76 -21.06
C MET A 214 2.46 -1.54 -20.13
N ASN A 215 3.57 -1.24 -19.45
CA ASN A 215 3.68 -0.06 -18.58
C ASN A 215 3.48 1.25 -19.37
N ALA A 216 4.13 1.38 -20.52
CA ALA A 216 3.95 2.52 -21.43
C ALA A 216 2.50 2.64 -21.94
N ALA A 217 1.89 1.53 -22.35
CA ALA A 217 0.51 1.50 -22.83
C ALA A 217 -0.48 1.90 -21.72
N LEU A 218 -0.30 1.40 -20.49
CA LEU A 218 -1.13 1.77 -19.34
C LEU A 218 -1.04 3.27 -19.06
N ARG A 219 0.15 3.88 -19.14
CA ARG A 219 0.32 5.33 -18.97
C ARG A 219 -0.34 6.13 -20.10
N LYS A 220 -0.30 5.63 -21.33
CA LYS A 220 -0.94 6.28 -22.49
C LYS A 220 -2.48 6.23 -22.41
N VAL A 221 -3.04 5.13 -21.91
CA VAL A 221 -4.50 4.92 -21.82
C VAL A 221 -5.10 5.50 -20.54
N LEU A 222 -4.47 5.29 -19.38
CA LEU A 222 -5.01 5.65 -18.07
C LEU A 222 -4.43 6.96 -17.50
N GLY A 223 -3.40 7.51 -18.15
CA GLY A 223 -2.74 8.76 -17.78
C GLY A 223 -1.40 8.58 -17.04
N GLU A 224 -0.66 9.67 -16.92
CA GLU A 224 0.72 9.69 -16.41
C GLU A 224 0.86 9.39 -14.91
N ASN A 225 -0.26 9.36 -14.18
CA ASN A 225 -0.31 9.02 -12.75
C ASN A 225 -0.19 7.50 -12.49
N VAL A 226 -0.09 6.69 -13.54
CA VAL A 226 0.18 5.26 -13.44
C VAL A 226 1.66 5.03 -13.13
N TRP A 227 1.92 4.49 -11.95
CA TRP A 227 3.23 4.14 -11.43
C TRP A 227 3.28 2.67 -11.03
N GLN A 228 4.36 2.00 -11.40
CA GLN A 228 4.61 0.61 -11.00
C GLN A 228 4.74 0.50 -9.47
N LYS A 229 4.02 -0.46 -8.89
CA LYS A 229 4.10 -0.84 -7.46
C LYS A 229 4.67 -2.24 -7.25
N GLY A 230 4.72 -3.07 -8.28
CA GLY A 230 5.30 -4.40 -8.21
C GLY A 230 5.34 -5.07 -9.57
N SER A 231 6.30 -5.97 -9.77
CA SER A 231 6.38 -6.84 -10.95
C SER A 231 6.82 -8.24 -10.52
N ASN A 232 6.27 -9.26 -11.19
CA ASN A 232 6.75 -10.65 -11.09
C ASN A 232 6.56 -11.33 -12.43
N ILE A 233 7.67 -11.81 -12.98
CA ILE A 233 7.71 -12.42 -14.30
C ILE A 233 8.22 -13.84 -14.14
N THR A 234 7.48 -14.80 -14.69
CA THR A 234 7.87 -16.21 -14.75
C THR A 234 7.79 -16.69 -16.19
N GLU A 235 8.19 -17.94 -16.45
CA GLU A 235 8.06 -18.54 -17.79
C GLU A 235 6.60 -18.73 -18.24
N GLU A 236 5.65 -18.62 -17.31
CA GLU A 236 4.23 -18.82 -17.58
C GLU A 236 3.47 -17.51 -17.77
N ARG A 237 3.91 -16.41 -17.13
CA ARG A 237 3.16 -15.16 -17.07
C ARG A 237 3.99 -13.97 -16.61
N ALA A 238 3.51 -12.78 -16.96
CA ALA A 238 3.88 -11.52 -16.31
C ALA A 238 2.76 -11.06 -15.37
N ARG A 239 3.13 -10.64 -14.17
CA ARG A 239 2.27 -9.98 -13.18
C ARG A 239 2.78 -8.57 -12.97
N PHE A 240 1.92 -7.58 -13.19
CA PHE A 240 2.28 -6.17 -13.05
C PHE A 240 1.27 -5.45 -12.17
N ASP A 241 1.77 -4.77 -11.14
CA ASP A 241 0.98 -4.02 -10.17
C ASP A 241 1.25 -2.53 -10.38
N PHE A 242 0.20 -1.72 -10.46
CA PHE A 242 0.30 -0.29 -10.78
C PHE A 242 -0.73 0.55 -10.01
N THR A 243 -0.46 1.84 -9.87
CA THR A 243 -1.39 2.80 -9.23
C THR A 243 -2.56 3.10 -10.14
N HIS A 244 -3.75 2.77 -9.66
CA HIS A 244 -5.01 3.17 -10.29
C HIS A 244 -6.16 2.89 -9.30
N ASP A 245 -7.06 3.85 -9.11
CA ASP A 245 -8.10 3.77 -8.08
C ASP A 245 -9.33 2.99 -8.54
N LYS A 246 -9.57 2.93 -9.84
CA LYS A 246 -10.76 2.34 -10.45
C LYS A 246 -10.43 0.99 -11.07
N LYS A 247 -11.48 0.20 -11.35
CA LYS A 247 -11.33 -1.01 -12.18
C LYS A 247 -11.20 -0.56 -13.63
N MET A 248 -10.23 -1.13 -14.35
CA MET A 248 -10.14 -0.91 -15.79
C MET A 248 -11.40 -1.44 -16.48
N THR A 249 -11.97 -0.61 -17.34
CA THR A 249 -13.03 -0.98 -18.25
C THR A 249 -12.53 -2.00 -19.26
N ASP A 250 -13.46 -2.74 -19.88
CA ASP A 250 -13.10 -3.70 -20.92
C ASP A 250 -12.46 -3.01 -22.14
N GLU A 251 -12.88 -1.77 -22.43
CA GLU A 251 -12.31 -0.94 -23.48
C GLU A 251 -10.87 -0.50 -23.15
N GLU A 252 -10.60 0.00 -21.95
CA GLU A 252 -9.22 0.37 -21.56
C GLU A 252 -8.27 -0.83 -21.63
N LYS A 253 -8.72 -2.02 -21.22
CA LYS A 253 -7.91 -3.25 -21.35
C LYS A 253 -7.65 -3.59 -22.81
N ARG A 254 -8.66 -3.47 -23.68
CA ARG A 254 -8.52 -3.70 -25.13
C ARG A 254 -7.52 -2.73 -25.75
N GLN A 255 -7.62 -1.44 -25.43
CA GLN A 255 -6.71 -0.41 -25.93
C GLN A 255 -5.26 -0.66 -25.50
N VAL A 256 -5.03 -1.06 -24.25
CA VAL A 256 -3.69 -1.44 -23.77
C VAL A 256 -3.15 -2.64 -24.54
N GLU A 257 -3.95 -3.69 -24.72
CA GLU A 257 -3.55 -4.88 -25.47
C GLU A 257 -3.25 -4.56 -26.94
N GLU A 258 -4.07 -3.72 -27.59
CA GLU A 258 -3.88 -3.28 -28.97
C GLU A 258 -2.61 -2.45 -29.15
N LEU A 259 -2.35 -1.48 -28.26
CA LEU A 259 -1.13 -0.68 -28.30
C LEU A 259 0.13 -1.55 -28.17
N VAL A 260 0.15 -2.48 -27.21
CA VAL A 260 1.30 -3.36 -27.00
C VAL A 260 1.53 -4.24 -28.23
N ASN A 261 0.47 -4.84 -28.79
CA ASN A 261 0.60 -5.68 -29.97
C ASN A 261 0.97 -4.89 -31.24
N ASP A 262 0.50 -3.66 -31.38
CA ASP A 262 0.94 -2.77 -32.47
C ASP A 262 2.44 -2.46 -32.37
N TRP A 263 2.92 -2.13 -31.17
CA TRP A 263 4.35 -1.91 -30.92
C TRP A 263 5.20 -3.17 -31.14
N ILE A 264 4.68 -4.34 -30.82
CA ILE A 264 5.35 -5.61 -31.15
C ILE A 264 5.41 -5.80 -32.67
N LYS A 265 4.31 -5.57 -33.39
CA LYS A 265 4.23 -5.70 -34.84
C LYS A 265 5.17 -4.74 -35.59
N ARG A 266 5.45 -3.57 -35.02
CA ARG A 266 6.40 -2.59 -35.57
C ARG A 266 7.87 -3.02 -35.47
N ASP A 267 8.17 -4.06 -34.70
CA ASP A 267 9.50 -4.67 -34.56
C ASP A 267 10.62 -3.65 -34.23
N MET A 268 10.37 -2.84 -33.20
CA MET A 268 11.24 -1.75 -32.81
C MET A 268 12.50 -2.25 -32.09
N PRO A 269 13.68 -1.66 -32.35
CA PRO A 269 14.90 -2.01 -31.64
C PRO A 269 14.83 -1.57 -30.18
N VAL A 270 15.36 -2.41 -29.30
CA VAL A 270 15.48 -2.15 -27.86
C VAL A 270 16.93 -1.77 -27.56
N LYS A 271 17.18 -0.47 -27.37
CA LYS A 271 18.52 0.06 -27.14
C LYS A 271 18.83 0.14 -25.65
N LYS A 272 20.05 -0.23 -25.27
CA LYS A 272 20.57 -0.13 -23.90
C LYS A 272 21.69 0.90 -23.85
N ASP A 273 21.52 1.89 -23.00
CA ASP A 273 22.54 2.89 -22.69
C ASP A 273 22.88 2.84 -21.20
N ILE A 274 24.15 3.04 -20.85
CA ILE A 274 24.60 3.16 -19.45
C ILE A 274 25.00 4.61 -19.25
N MET A 275 24.34 5.30 -18.31
CA MET A 275 24.51 6.74 -18.10
C MET A 275 24.34 7.11 -16.63
N PRO A 276 24.78 8.31 -16.21
CA PRO A 276 24.52 8.85 -14.89
C PRO A 276 23.01 8.99 -14.61
N ILE A 277 22.60 8.80 -13.35
CA ILE A 277 21.19 8.91 -12.96
C ILE A 277 20.58 10.30 -13.28
N GLU A 278 21.38 11.36 -13.19
CA GLU A 278 20.94 12.72 -13.51
C GLU A 278 20.69 12.92 -15.01
N GLU A 279 21.42 12.22 -15.88
CA GLU A 279 21.15 12.22 -17.32
C GLU A 279 19.89 11.42 -17.65
N ALA A 280 19.70 10.27 -17.00
CA ALA A 280 18.48 9.47 -17.15
C ALA A 280 17.22 10.27 -16.76
N LYS A 281 17.30 11.09 -15.70
CA LYS A 281 16.23 12.03 -15.31
C LYS A 281 15.96 13.07 -16.39
N LYS A 282 17.00 13.68 -16.97
CA LYS A 282 16.86 14.67 -18.06
C LYS A 282 16.20 14.07 -19.31
N LEU A 283 16.39 12.79 -19.56
CA LEU A 283 15.76 12.06 -20.66
C LEU A 283 14.31 11.62 -20.36
N ASN A 284 13.74 12.01 -19.21
CA ASN A 284 12.43 11.56 -18.73
C ASN A 284 12.31 10.02 -18.68
N ALA A 285 13.39 9.32 -18.35
CA ALA A 285 13.35 7.88 -18.17
C ALA A 285 12.46 7.52 -16.97
N ILE A 286 11.53 6.59 -17.16
CA ILE A 286 10.64 6.13 -16.11
C ILE A 286 11.40 5.14 -15.21
N GLY A 287 11.36 5.36 -13.90
CA GLY A 287 12.02 4.50 -12.92
C GLY A 287 11.67 4.90 -11.49
N VAL A 288 11.87 3.99 -10.54
CA VAL A 288 11.72 4.30 -9.12
C VAL A 288 13.00 4.98 -8.64
N PHE A 289 13.08 6.30 -8.75
CA PHE A 289 14.24 7.05 -8.29
C PHE A 289 14.38 6.95 -6.75
N GLY A 290 15.55 6.54 -6.26
CA GLY A 290 15.83 6.39 -4.83
C GLY A 290 17.18 5.72 -4.56
N GLU A 291 17.49 5.47 -3.28
CA GLU A 291 18.77 4.97 -2.73
C GLU A 291 19.22 3.56 -3.22
N LYS A 292 18.50 2.95 -4.17
CA LYS A 292 18.78 1.60 -4.69
C LYS A 292 19.65 1.57 -5.96
N TYR A 293 19.87 2.71 -6.60
CA TYR A 293 20.67 2.80 -7.82
C TYR A 293 22.01 3.44 -7.48
N GLY A 294 23.11 2.88 -8.00
CA GLY A 294 24.41 3.54 -7.97
C GLY A 294 24.44 4.75 -8.92
N ASP A 295 25.59 5.42 -8.99
CA ASP A 295 25.75 6.66 -9.78
C ASP A 295 25.45 6.46 -11.28
N MET A 296 25.70 5.24 -11.79
CA MET A 296 25.42 4.84 -13.16
C MET A 296 24.24 3.87 -13.23
N VAL A 297 23.34 4.09 -14.17
CA VAL A 297 22.14 3.28 -14.40
C VAL A 297 22.07 2.82 -15.86
N SER A 298 21.50 1.64 -16.08
CA SER A 298 21.14 1.18 -17.42
C SER A 298 19.73 1.65 -17.78
N VAL A 299 19.62 2.35 -18.90
CA VAL A 299 18.36 2.84 -19.48
C VAL A 299 18.09 2.04 -20.75
N TYR A 300 16.90 1.47 -20.82
CA TYR A 300 16.41 0.79 -22.01
C TYR A 300 15.42 1.71 -22.73
N THR A 301 15.67 1.97 -24.01
CA THR A 301 14.82 2.81 -24.88
C THR A 301 14.27 1.97 -26.02
N ILE A 302 12.95 2.00 -26.19
CA ILE A 302 12.25 1.42 -27.33
C ILE A 302 11.68 2.58 -28.13
N ALA A 303 12.18 2.76 -29.34
CA ALA A 303 11.77 3.85 -30.22
C ALA A 303 11.48 3.31 -31.63
N ASP A 304 10.44 3.87 -32.24
CA ASP A 304 10.06 3.55 -33.60
C ASP A 304 11.08 4.19 -34.57
N PRO A 305 11.83 3.39 -35.33
CA PRO A 305 12.86 3.92 -36.22
C PRO A 305 12.27 4.70 -37.41
N LYS A 306 10.99 4.50 -37.73
CA LYS A 306 10.31 5.16 -38.85
C LYS A 306 9.76 6.53 -38.46
N THR A 307 9.22 6.64 -37.25
CA THR A 307 8.55 7.88 -36.78
C THR A 307 9.39 8.68 -35.80
N GLY A 308 10.39 8.05 -35.18
CA GLY A 308 11.15 8.62 -34.05
C GLY A 308 10.38 8.62 -32.73
N GLU A 309 9.15 8.07 -32.68
CA GLU A 309 8.35 7.98 -31.46
C GLU A 309 9.04 7.09 -30.42
N VAL A 310 9.36 7.63 -29.25
CA VAL A 310 9.86 6.85 -28.12
C VAL A 310 8.66 6.30 -27.35
N VAL A 311 8.43 4.99 -27.44
CA VAL A 311 7.26 4.35 -26.79
C VAL A 311 7.54 4.03 -25.33
N SER A 312 8.76 3.63 -24.99
CA SER A 312 9.18 3.35 -23.62
C SER A 312 10.64 3.76 -23.44
N ARG A 313 10.93 4.35 -22.28
CA ARG A 313 12.28 4.65 -21.82
C ARG A 313 12.32 4.42 -20.32
N GLU A 314 13.00 3.37 -19.89
CA GLU A 314 12.92 2.89 -18.51
C GLU A 314 14.28 2.54 -17.93
N ILE A 315 14.50 2.89 -16.67
CA ILE A 315 15.68 2.44 -15.93
C ILE A 315 15.46 0.99 -15.52
N CYS A 316 16.20 0.07 -16.13
CA CYS A 316 16.05 -1.36 -15.88
C CYS A 316 17.40 -2.07 -15.90
N GLY A 317 17.57 -3.08 -15.02
CA GLY A 317 18.81 -3.84 -14.88
C GLY A 317 18.69 -5.31 -15.30
N GLY A 318 17.56 -5.72 -15.87
CA GLY A 318 17.33 -7.09 -16.34
C GLY A 318 17.57 -7.26 -17.84
N PRO A 319 17.64 -8.50 -18.35
CA PRO A 319 17.77 -8.79 -19.77
C PRO A 319 16.54 -8.32 -20.57
N HIS A 320 16.76 -7.88 -21.80
CA HIS A 320 15.72 -7.50 -22.76
C HIS A 320 15.95 -8.21 -24.09
N VAL A 321 14.90 -8.34 -24.88
CA VAL A 321 15.02 -8.77 -26.27
C VAL A 321 15.64 -7.65 -27.09
N GLU A 322 16.30 -7.98 -28.21
CA GLU A 322 16.91 -6.96 -29.08
C GLU A 322 15.86 -6.18 -29.89
N HIS A 323 14.73 -6.81 -30.20
CA HIS A 323 13.65 -6.23 -30.99
C HIS A 323 12.27 -6.61 -30.45
N THR A 324 11.28 -5.73 -30.57
CA THR A 324 9.94 -6.01 -30.02
C THR A 324 9.21 -7.14 -30.77
N GLY A 325 9.53 -7.42 -32.03
CA GLY A 325 8.86 -8.44 -32.84
C GLY A 325 9.08 -9.87 -32.35
N VAL A 326 10.17 -10.14 -31.63
CA VAL A 326 10.43 -11.47 -31.07
C VAL A 326 9.59 -11.78 -29.82
N ILE A 327 8.81 -10.81 -29.32
CA ILE A 327 7.98 -10.99 -28.12
C ILE A 327 6.82 -11.96 -28.39
N GLY A 328 6.29 -12.02 -29.60
CA GLY A 328 5.08 -12.79 -29.94
C GLY A 328 3.79 -11.97 -29.73
N LYS A 329 2.68 -12.62 -29.38
CA LYS A 329 1.40 -11.94 -29.18
C LYS A 329 1.14 -11.69 -27.69
N PHE A 330 0.93 -10.45 -27.29
CA PHE A 330 0.64 -10.09 -25.92
C PHE A 330 -0.86 -10.18 -25.61
N LYS A 331 -1.22 -10.73 -24.45
CA LYS A 331 -2.62 -10.84 -24.01
C LYS A 331 -2.80 -10.64 -22.51
N ILE A 332 -3.78 -9.82 -22.13
CA ILE A 332 -4.19 -9.64 -20.73
C ILE A 332 -5.14 -10.77 -20.35
N GLN A 333 -4.73 -11.64 -19.41
CA GLN A 333 -5.60 -12.71 -18.90
C GLN A 333 -6.56 -12.23 -17.83
N LYS A 334 -6.07 -11.39 -16.92
CA LYS A 334 -6.85 -10.94 -15.77
C LYS A 334 -6.38 -9.59 -15.26
N GLU A 335 -7.33 -8.78 -14.88
CA GLU A 335 -7.14 -7.51 -14.18
C GLU A 335 -7.95 -7.54 -12.87
N GLY A 336 -7.41 -7.03 -11.77
CA GLY A 336 -8.12 -6.96 -10.49
C GLY A 336 -7.44 -6.07 -9.44
N ALA A 337 -8.18 -5.76 -8.37
CA ALA A 337 -7.62 -5.03 -7.23
C ALA A 337 -6.57 -5.89 -6.49
N SER A 338 -5.40 -5.31 -6.24
CA SER A 338 -4.38 -5.92 -5.37
C SER A 338 -4.43 -5.34 -3.96
N SER A 339 -4.62 -4.03 -3.83
CA SER A 339 -4.84 -3.32 -2.58
C SER A 339 -5.50 -1.96 -2.87
N ALA A 340 -5.84 -1.16 -1.85
CA ALA A 340 -6.40 0.17 -2.08
C ALA A 340 -5.45 1.03 -2.93
N GLY A 341 -5.97 1.63 -4.00
CA GLY A 341 -5.22 2.43 -4.98
C GLY A 341 -4.27 1.64 -5.89
N VAL A 342 -4.27 0.30 -5.85
CA VAL A 342 -3.37 -0.54 -6.63
C VAL A 342 -4.13 -1.64 -7.38
N ARG A 343 -3.97 -1.66 -8.70
CA ARG A 343 -4.49 -2.68 -9.61
C ARG A 343 -3.39 -3.63 -10.03
N ARG A 344 -3.77 -4.84 -10.45
CA ARG A 344 -2.88 -5.91 -10.88
C ARG A 344 -3.37 -6.50 -12.19
N ILE A 345 -2.47 -6.54 -13.17
CA ILE A 345 -2.63 -7.29 -14.41
C ILE A 345 -1.82 -8.58 -14.35
N LYS A 346 -2.41 -9.67 -14.84
CA LYS A 346 -1.70 -10.88 -15.27
C LYS A 346 -1.81 -11.00 -16.78
N ALA A 347 -0.68 -11.13 -17.45
CA ALA A 347 -0.59 -11.22 -18.90
C ALA A 347 0.26 -12.42 -19.35
N VAL A 348 0.00 -12.88 -20.56
CA VAL A 348 0.74 -13.95 -21.24
C VAL A 348 1.26 -13.46 -22.60
N ILE A 349 2.30 -14.13 -23.11
CA ILE A 349 2.74 -14.00 -24.49
C ILE A 349 2.46 -15.34 -25.19
N GLU A 350 1.84 -15.28 -26.36
CA GLU A 350 1.48 -16.42 -27.22
C GLU A 350 2.40 -16.48 -28.45
#